data_AF-A0ABD2JB73-F1
#
_entry.id   AF-A0ABD2JB73-F1
#
_cell.length_a   1.000
_cell.length_b   1.000
_cell.length_c   1.000
_cell.angle_alpha   90.00
_cell.angle_beta   90.00
_cell.angle_gamma   90.00
#
_symmetry.space_group_name_H-M   'P 1'
#
loop_
_entity.id
_entity.type
_entity.pdbx_description
1 polymer ?
#
loop_
_entity_poly.entity_id
_entity_poly.type
_entity_poly.pdbx_seq_one_letter_code
_entity_poly.pdbx_strand_id
1 'polypeptide(L)'
;MKNLAKQFVYWPKIDLDIDRWVRNCEECALAAKAPPKVPLQPWPASTQVYERLHMDFAGPCADGTSIHTTITEYFNYRLISTPHLLASFGARECTV
;
A
#
# COMPACT_ATOMS: atom_id res chain seq x y z
N MET A 1 3.74 -28.68 -11.83
CA MET A 1 4.98 -29.47 -11.94
C MET A 1 4.88 -30.87 -11.35
N LYS A 2 4.17 -31.09 -10.23
CA LYS A 2 4.08 -32.43 -9.59
C LYS A 2 3.55 -33.54 -10.51
N ASN A 3 2.42 -33.31 -11.20
CA ASN A 3 1.84 -34.33 -12.08
C ASN A 3 2.75 -34.69 -13.26
N LEU A 4 3.43 -33.70 -13.84
CA LEU A 4 4.35 -33.93 -14.96
C LEU A 4 5.56 -34.78 -14.51
N ALA A 5 6.19 -34.44 -13.38
CA ALA A 5 7.33 -35.19 -12.86
C ALA A 5 6.97 -36.67 -12.58
N LYS A 6 5.79 -36.91 -11.98
CA LYS A 6 5.30 -38.25 -11.64
C LYS A 6 5.02 -39.15 -12.86
N GLN A 7 4.91 -38.60 -14.07
CA GLN A 7 4.76 -39.40 -15.29
C GLN A 7 6.07 -40.06 -15.75
N PHE A 8 7.22 -39.51 -15.35
CA PHE A 8 8.53 -39.96 -15.85
C PHE A 8 9.39 -40.61 -14.78
N VAL A 9 9.26 -40.20 -13.51
CA VAL A 9 10.17 -40.60 -12.44
C VAL A 9 9.45 -40.81 -11.11
N TYR A 10 10.00 -41.68 -10.26
CA TYR A 10 9.47 -41.96 -8.93
C TYR A 10 10.57 -42.24 -7.91
N TRP A 11 10.44 -41.65 -6.73
CA TRP A 11 11.17 -42.01 -5.51
C TRP A 11 10.37 -41.58 -4.26
N PRO A 12 10.68 -42.15 -3.08
CA PRO A 12 10.03 -41.74 -1.84
C PRO A 12 10.22 -40.24 -1.59
N LYS A 13 9.14 -39.52 -1.28
CA LYS A 13 9.12 -38.07 -0.97
C LYS A 13 9.42 -37.13 -2.15
N ILE A 14 9.28 -37.59 -3.40
CA ILE A 14 9.41 -36.74 -4.60
C ILE A 14 8.63 -35.41 -4.54
N ASP A 15 7.42 -35.41 -3.97
CA ASP A 15 6.62 -34.18 -3.82
C ASP A 15 7.30 -33.13 -2.92
N LEU A 16 7.97 -33.57 -1.85
CA LEU A 16 8.68 -32.68 -0.92
C LEU A 16 9.93 -32.08 -1.57
N ASP A 17 10.63 -32.87 -2.38
CA ASP A 17 11.82 -32.39 -3.10
C ASP A 17 11.43 -31.39 -4.18
N ILE A 18 10.34 -31.65 -4.92
CA ILE A 18 9.77 -30.69 -5.88
C ILE A 18 9.37 -29.40 -5.17
N ASP A 19 8.67 -29.48 -4.04
CA ASP A 19 8.26 -28.28 -3.29
C ASP A 19 9.46 -27.48 -2.79
N ARG A 20 10.51 -28.15 -2.29
CA ARG A 20 11.75 -27.50 -1.85
C ARG A 20 12.45 -26.80 -3.01
N TRP A 21 12.52 -27.46 -4.17
CA TRP A 21 13.17 -26.91 -5.35
C TRP A 21 12.45 -25.65 -5.86
N VAL A 22 11.11 -25.71 -5.96
CA VAL A 22 10.30 -24.56 -6.40
C VAL A 22 10.39 -23.38 -5.42
N ARG A 23 10.43 -23.65 -4.11
CA ARG A 23 10.57 -22.60 -3.09
C ARG A 23 11.90 -21.86 -3.16
N ASN A 24 12.95 -22.52 -3.63
CA ASN A 24 14.29 -21.95 -3.76
C ASN A 24 14.54 -21.32 -5.14
N CYS A 25 13.59 -21.40 -6.07
CA CYS A 25 13.70 -20.84 -7.41
C CYS A 25 13.33 -19.34 -7.40
N GLU A 26 14.31 -18.47 -7.65
CA GLU A 26 14.14 -17.01 -7.66
C GLU A 26 13.18 -16.54 -8.75
N GLU A 27 13.36 -17.02 -9.98
CA GLU A 27 12.47 -16.68 -11.11
C GLU A 27 11.02 -17.10 -10.85
N CYS A 28 10.84 -18.26 -10.22
CA CYS A 28 9.53 -18.77 -9.83
C CYS A 28 8.88 -17.89 -8.75
N ALA A 29 9.68 -17.36 -7.83
CA ALA A 29 9.22 -16.43 -6.79
C ALA A 29 8.83 -15.06 -7.37
N LEU A 30 9.60 -14.55 -8.35
CA LEU A 30 9.28 -13.31 -9.05
C LEU A 30 8.00 -13.42 -9.89
N ALA A 31 7.77 -14.57 -10.52
CA ALA A 31 6.55 -14.85 -11.28
C ALA A 31 5.36 -15.31 -10.42
N ALA A 32 5.56 -15.52 -9.11
CA ALA A 32 4.51 -15.99 -8.23
C ALA A 32 3.40 -14.95 -8.07
N LYS A 33 2.18 -15.42 -7.82
CA LYS A 33 1.07 -14.52 -7.47
C LYS A 33 1.38 -13.80 -6.17
N ALA A 34 1.03 -12.51 -6.12
CA ALA A 34 1.10 -11.74 -4.89
C ALA A 34 0.32 -12.47 -3.77
N PRO A 35 0.83 -12.45 -2.53
CA PRO A 35 0.11 -13.02 -1.39
C PRO A 35 -1.25 -12.33 -1.24
N PRO A 36 -2.24 -13.01 -0.62
CA PRO A 36 -3.52 -12.40 -0.34
C PRO A 36 -3.31 -11.12 0.48
N LYS A 37 -4.03 -10.05 0.10
CA LYS A 37 -3.98 -8.80 0.85
C LYS A 37 -4.38 -9.09 2.30
N VAL A 38 -3.48 -8.76 3.22
CA VAL A 38 -3.78 -8.81 4.65
C VAL A 38 -4.84 -7.75 4.99
N PRO A 39 -5.70 -7.98 6.00
CA PRO A 39 -6.59 -6.94 6.49
C PRO A 39 -5.79 -5.69 6.83
N LEU A 40 -6.29 -4.53 6.39
CA LEU A 40 -5.67 -3.26 6.74
C LEU A 40 -5.73 -3.09 8.25
N GLN A 41 -4.56 -2.97 8.88
CA GLN A 41 -4.47 -2.58 10.28
C GLN A 41 -4.47 -1.05 10.35
N PRO A 42 -5.53 -0.42 10.88
CA PRO A 42 -5.55 1.02 11.03
C PRO A 42 -4.49 1.45 12.05
N TRP A 43 -3.97 2.66 11.86
CA TRP A 43 -3.12 3.29 12.86
C TRP A 43 -3.90 3.49 14.16
N PRO A 44 -3.27 3.29 15.33
CA PRO A 44 -3.92 3.60 16.60
C PRO A 44 -4.21 5.10 16.67
N ALA A 45 -5.37 5.46 17.22
CA ALA A 45 -5.76 6.85 17.41
C ALA A 45 -4.75 7.58 18.32
N SER A 46 -4.49 8.85 18.01
CA SER A 46 -3.72 9.72 18.89
C SER A 46 -4.48 9.99 20.20
N THR A 47 -3.75 9.94 21.30
CA THR A 47 -4.23 10.19 22.67
C THR A 47 -3.98 11.64 23.10
N GLN A 48 -2.98 12.31 22.52
CA GLN A 48 -2.62 13.70 22.81
C GLN A 48 -2.58 14.56 21.55
N VAL A 49 -2.80 15.87 21.74
CA VAL A 49 -2.61 16.86 20.68
C VAL A 49 -1.13 16.85 20.28
N TYR A 50 -0.86 16.91 18.97
CA TYR A 50 0.49 16.83 18.39
C TYR A 50 1.23 15.50 18.57
N GLU A 51 0.55 14.42 18.97
CA GLU A 51 1.20 13.11 19.08
C GLU A 51 1.63 12.55 17.72
N ARG A 52 0.85 12.84 16.68
CA ARG A 52 1.12 12.40 15.31
C ARG A 52 0.68 13.44 14.31
N LEU A 53 1.46 13.58 13.25
CA LEU A 53 1.23 14.49 12.14
C LEU A 53 1.38 13.70 10.85
N HIS A 54 0.31 13.56 10.09
CA HIS A 54 0.39 12.99 8.74
C HIS A 54 0.52 14.11 7.71
N MET A 55 1.48 13.96 6.80
CA MET A 55 1.69 14.84 5.66
C MET A 55 1.76 13.99 4.42
N ASP A 56 1.02 14.36 3.38
CA ASP A 56 1.03 13.67 2.10
C ASP A 56 1.11 14.69 0.96
N PHE A 57 1.78 14.32 -0.12
CA PHE A 57 1.85 15.13 -1.32
C PHE A 57 0.75 14.67 -2.27
N ALA A 58 -0.26 15.50 -2.47
CA ALA A 58 -1.08 15.41 -3.66
C ALA A 58 -0.19 15.76 -4.87
N GLY A 59 -0.19 14.86 -5.87
CA GLY A 59 0.65 14.95 -7.06
C GLY A 59 0.50 16.25 -7.85
N PRO A 60 1.23 16.41 -8.97
CA PRO A 60 1.22 17.66 -9.72
C PRO A 60 -0.21 18.04 -10.11
N CYS A 61 -0.65 19.28 -9.81
CA CYS A 61 -1.89 19.80 -10.38
C CYS A 61 -1.75 19.87 -11.92
N ALA A 62 -2.84 20.10 -12.64
CA ALA A 62 -2.91 20.05 -14.11
C ALA A 62 -1.88 20.95 -14.84
N ASP A 63 -1.24 21.88 -14.14
CA ASP A 63 -0.17 22.74 -14.63
C ASP A 63 1.22 22.08 -14.61
N GLY A 64 1.34 20.84 -14.12
CA GLY A 64 2.57 20.05 -14.09
C GLY A 64 3.67 20.61 -13.19
N THR A 65 3.40 21.70 -12.46
CA THR A 65 4.44 22.52 -11.84
C THR A 65 4.22 22.71 -10.33
N SER A 66 2.98 22.54 -9.85
CA SER A 66 2.64 22.69 -8.43
C SER A 66 2.38 21.36 -7.75
N ILE A 67 3.15 21.06 -6.68
CA ILE A 67 2.92 19.93 -5.78
C ILE A 67 2.11 20.47 -4.59
N HIS A 68 0.99 19.83 -4.27
CA HIS A 68 0.15 20.24 -3.14
C HIS A 68 0.42 19.35 -1.93
N THR A 69 0.84 19.92 -0.81
CA THR A 69 1.01 19.16 0.44
C THR A 69 -0.28 19.21 1.25
N THR A 70 -0.91 18.06 1.45
CA THR A 70 -2.00 17.90 2.41
C THR A 70 -1.43 17.56 3.78
N ILE A 71 -1.95 18.21 4.82
CA ILE A 71 -1.62 17.90 6.21
C ILE A 71 -2.89 17.34 6.85
N THR A 72 -2.84 16.07 7.26
CA THR A 72 -3.99 15.36 7.83
C THR A 72 -3.68 14.82 9.22
N GLU A 73 -3.47 15.72 10.19
CA GLU A 73 -3.84 15.52 11.60
C GLU A 73 -3.47 16.77 12.42
N TYR A 74 -4.46 17.35 13.11
CA TYR A 74 -4.20 18.33 14.17
C TYR A 74 -5.16 18.21 15.36
N PHE A 75 -6.38 17.73 15.16
CA PHE A 75 -7.31 17.47 16.25
C PHE A 75 -8.33 16.41 15.83
N ASN A 76 -8.55 15.40 16.68
CA ASN A 76 -9.72 14.53 16.61
C ASN A 76 -11.01 15.31 16.98
N TYR A 77 -11.39 16.33 16.21
CA TYR A 77 -12.78 16.75 16.09
C TYR A 77 -13.13 16.85 14.62
N ARG A 78 -14.21 16.18 14.23
CA ARG A 78 -14.86 16.28 12.92
C ARG A 78 -14.83 17.73 12.41
N LEU A 79 -14.11 17.99 11.33
CA LEU A 79 -14.42 19.11 10.45
C LEU A 79 -15.39 18.59 9.38
N ILE A 80 -16.67 18.64 9.72
CA ILE A 80 -17.72 18.84 8.74
C ILE A 80 -17.43 20.22 8.12
N SER A 81 -16.97 20.23 6.87
CA SER A 81 -16.96 21.37 5.95
C SER A 81 -16.85 22.76 6.60
N THR A 82 -15.63 23.26 6.80
CA THR A 82 -15.43 24.71 6.98
C THR A 82 -14.78 25.26 5.71
N PRO A 83 -15.57 25.83 4.77
CA PRO A 83 -15.05 26.41 3.52
C PRO A 83 -14.21 27.68 3.73
N HIS A 84 -14.08 28.19 4.97
CA HIS A 84 -13.48 29.50 5.22
C HIS A 84 -11.97 29.53 5.52
N LEU A 85 -11.33 28.38 5.76
CA LEU A 85 -9.86 28.29 5.98
C LEU A 85 -9.08 27.93 4.71
N LEU A 86 -9.76 27.82 3.56
CA LEU A 86 -9.14 27.71 2.23
C LEU A 86 -8.70 29.05 1.63
N ALA A 87 -8.88 30.17 2.35
CA ALA A 87 -8.60 31.50 1.80
C ALA A 87 -7.17 32.02 2.08
N SER A 88 -6.42 31.43 3.03
CA SER A 88 -5.06 31.89 3.38
C SER A 88 -3.94 31.00 2.83
N PHE A 89 -4.24 29.75 2.47
CA PHE A 89 -3.46 29.00 1.50
C PHE A 89 -4.19 29.14 0.19
N GLY A 90 -3.60 29.78 -0.81
CA GLY A 90 -4.19 29.97 -2.14
C GLY A 90 -4.47 28.65 -2.86
N ALA A 91 -5.42 27.87 -2.35
CA ALA A 91 -6.06 26.76 -3.01
C ALA A 91 -6.93 27.37 -4.11
N ARG A 92 -6.29 27.70 -5.24
CA ARG A 92 -7.01 27.64 -6.50
C ARG A 92 -7.58 26.23 -6.56
N GLU A 93 -8.89 26.13 -6.62
CA GLU A 93 -9.62 24.88 -6.75
C GLU A 93 -8.99 24.08 -7.90
N CYS A 94 -8.16 23.07 -7.59
CA CYS A 94 -7.84 22.01 -8.54
C CYS A 94 -9.10 21.13 -8.62
N THR A 95 -10.16 21.63 -9.26
CA THR A 95 -11.30 20.81 -9.68
C THR A 95 -10.82 19.81 -10.72
N VAL A 96 -11.14 18.54 -10.49
CA VAL A 96 -10.96 17.42 -11.42
C VAL A 96 -11.71 17.69 -12.73
#